data_AF-A0A1H1DP76-F1
#
_entry.id   AF-A0A1H1DP76-F1
#
_cell.length_a   1.000
_cell.length_b   1.000
_cell.length_c   1.000
_cell.angle_alpha   90.00
_cell.angle_beta   90.00
_cell.angle_gamma   90.00
#
_symmetry.space_group_name_H-M   'P 1'
#
loop_
_entity.id
_entity.type
_entity.pdbx_description
1 polymer ?
#
loop_
_entity_poly.entity_id
_entity_poly.type
_entity_poly.pdbx_seq_one_letter_code
_entity_poly.pdbx_strand_id
1 'polypeptide(L)'
;MQETTSAKPLSFWLRPTNLILIVAVLSLARLATGMNSDLVEDEAYYRLWGLYPALGYYDHPPMVAYWIWLGQALFGDTALGVRFISILSAAIGSAVLWRTAKVLFDDHVAGWTVLFFNASLLIGVGSLLATPDAPSVFFWGLALWAMAELTASKNANWWIAVGIFAGLGLLSKYSVLFLGIGIVLWLLWVPENRRYLLSWQLWLGGALAIAIFSPVLYWNAQHEWISFVKQFGRSVPDGYSVKYIGEFIGSVAGLLNPLVFIIALVGAWRILRRVVKQDSAASLLVLTVLPFLVYLFFHSLHSRVQGNWPAPMYPTLALFAGIAAAYPPVNVGRWFKALAPSAVVLGVVIAGLVYVHALTPLNTSLGRKDPTHQMRGWQTIGTELAELAKANNVDWIATTSYGLTGQMANALKNTGLKVYAIPERMRYAMIPEALQTPKTSNMLYVTEERRDRSDRLKNMFDDVVLIETIPRESKGVFGNTTIENIRIYKLSGVKLPLKSY
;
A
#
# COMPACT_ATOMS: atom_id res chain seq x y z
N MET A 1 -42.92 -23.57 3.95
CA MET A 1 -42.33 -24.83 4.44
C MET A 1 -40.90 -24.52 4.87
N GLN A 2 -40.68 -24.36 6.18
CA GLN A 2 -39.36 -24.12 6.76
C GLN A 2 -38.64 -25.46 6.89
N GLU A 3 -37.73 -25.76 5.96
CA GLU A 3 -36.69 -26.75 6.24
C GLU A 3 -35.67 -26.10 7.18
N THR A 4 -35.71 -26.51 8.45
CA THR A 4 -34.62 -26.35 9.40
C THR A 4 -33.43 -27.17 8.89
N THR A 5 -32.68 -26.61 7.94
CA THR A 5 -31.38 -27.15 7.54
C THR A 5 -30.45 -26.97 8.73
N SER A 6 -30.07 -28.07 9.41
CA SER A 6 -29.01 -28.01 10.41
C SER A 6 -27.77 -27.43 9.72
N ALA A 7 -27.34 -26.23 10.11
CA ALA A 7 -26.19 -25.59 9.51
C ALA A 7 -25.01 -26.58 9.55
N LYS A 8 -24.40 -26.85 8.39
CA LYS A 8 -23.25 -27.76 8.33
C LYS A 8 -22.21 -27.28 9.33
N PRO A 9 -21.57 -28.19 10.10
CA PRO A 9 -20.54 -27.78 11.04
C PRO A 9 -19.39 -27.12 10.28
N LEU A 10 -18.83 -26.05 10.84
CA LEU A 10 -17.63 -25.40 10.30
C LEU A 10 -16.49 -26.42 10.25
N SER A 11 -15.80 -26.48 9.11
CA SER A 11 -14.55 -27.22 9.01
C SER A 11 -13.54 -26.67 10.02
N PHE A 12 -12.59 -27.52 10.43
CA PHE A 12 -11.63 -27.18 11.48
C PHE A 12 -10.98 -25.81 11.27
N TRP A 13 -10.43 -25.52 10.09
CA TRP A 13 -9.74 -24.27 9.78
C TRP A 13 -10.63 -23.03 9.64
N LEU A 14 -11.96 -23.17 9.58
CA LEU A 14 -12.90 -22.04 9.52
C LEU A 14 -13.43 -21.65 10.91
N ARG A 15 -13.11 -22.42 11.95
CA ARG A 15 -13.52 -22.10 13.32
C ARG A 15 -12.80 -20.83 13.81
N PRO A 16 -13.46 -19.92 14.54
CA PRO A 16 -12.87 -18.65 14.98
C PRO A 16 -11.53 -18.81 15.70
N THR A 17 -11.41 -19.76 16.65
CA THR A 17 -10.17 -20.03 17.37
C THR A 17 -9.01 -20.41 16.44
N ASN A 18 -9.28 -21.23 15.43
CA ASN A 18 -8.27 -21.68 14.49
C ASN A 18 -7.91 -20.59 13.48
N LEU A 19 -8.86 -19.75 13.08
CA LEU A 19 -8.59 -18.56 12.28
C LEU A 19 -7.69 -17.57 13.02
N ILE A 20 -7.94 -17.35 14.31
CA ILE A 20 -7.07 -16.50 15.16
C ILE A 20 -5.65 -17.07 15.16
N LEU A 21 -5.48 -18.37 15.36
CA LEU A 21 -4.16 -19.00 15.34
C LEU A 21 -3.47 -18.86 13.97
N ILE A 22 -4.19 -19.11 12.88
CA ILE A 22 -3.65 -18.95 11.51
C ILE A 22 -3.21 -17.50 11.28
N VAL A 23 -4.05 -16.52 11.59
CA VAL A 23 -3.72 -15.10 11.43
C VAL A 23 -2.55 -14.70 12.32
N ALA A 24 -2.48 -15.22 13.56
CA ALA A 24 -1.37 -14.97 14.46
C ALA A 24 -0.05 -15.52 13.89
N VAL A 25 -0.03 -16.77 13.41
CA VAL A 25 1.16 -17.38 12.79
C VAL A 25 1.61 -16.58 11.55
N LEU A 26 0.68 -16.20 10.67
CA LEU A 26 1.01 -15.38 9.50
C LEU A 26 1.54 -14.00 9.89
N SER A 27 1.00 -13.38 10.94
CA SER A 27 1.45 -12.08 11.44
C SER A 27 2.82 -12.17 12.09
N LEU A 28 3.11 -13.24 12.83
CA LEU A 28 4.44 -13.52 13.38
C LEU A 28 5.47 -13.74 12.27
N ALA A 29 5.11 -14.47 11.21
CA ALA A 29 5.98 -14.63 10.04
C ALA A 29 6.28 -13.28 9.37
N ARG A 30 5.28 -12.40 9.22
CA ARG A 30 5.47 -11.03 8.71
C ARG A 30 6.37 -10.19 9.62
N LEU A 31 6.18 -10.24 10.94
CA LEU A 31 7.03 -9.53 11.90
C LEU A 31 8.48 -10.01 11.84
N ALA A 32 8.68 -11.34 11.87
CA ALA A 32 10.01 -11.94 11.77
C ALA A 32 10.70 -11.58 10.45
N THR A 33 9.95 -11.55 9.34
CA THR A 33 10.50 -11.15 8.04
C THR A 33 10.81 -9.65 8.03
N GLY A 34 9.87 -8.82 8.49
CA GLY A 34 9.92 -7.36 8.37
C GLY A 34 10.98 -6.72 9.26
N MET A 35 11.34 -7.36 10.38
CA MET A 35 12.45 -6.91 11.23
C MET A 35 13.82 -7.29 10.70
N ASN A 36 13.91 -8.33 9.85
CA ASN A 36 15.18 -8.91 9.38
C ASN A 36 15.46 -8.64 7.89
N SER A 37 14.56 -7.95 7.17
CA SER A 37 14.78 -7.51 5.79
C SER A 37 14.93 -5.99 5.71
N ASP A 38 15.77 -5.52 4.78
CA ASP A 38 15.96 -4.09 4.53
C ASP A 38 14.72 -3.44 3.90
N LEU A 39 14.70 -2.11 3.92
CA LEU A 39 13.61 -1.30 3.37
C LEU A 39 13.63 -1.28 1.84
N VAL A 40 12.45 -1.28 1.22
CA VAL A 40 12.32 -0.93 -0.21
C VAL A 40 12.38 0.59 -0.40
N GLU A 41 12.50 1.06 -1.66
CA GLU A 41 12.69 2.48 -1.97
C GLU A 41 11.58 3.37 -1.36
N ASP A 42 10.32 2.96 -1.54
CA ASP A 42 9.17 3.72 -1.02
C ASP A 42 9.16 3.75 0.52
N GLU A 43 9.50 2.65 1.21
CA GLU A 43 9.57 2.62 2.67
C GLU A 43 10.70 3.49 3.20
N ALA A 44 11.87 3.45 2.55
CA ALA A 44 13.00 4.28 2.92
C ALA A 44 12.68 5.78 2.75
N TYR A 45 11.85 6.13 1.75
CA TYR A 45 11.31 7.47 1.58
C TYR A 45 10.26 7.82 2.64
N TYR A 46 9.26 6.98 2.89
CA TYR A 46 8.22 7.25 3.91
C TYR A 46 8.76 7.19 5.35
N ARG A 47 9.89 6.51 5.59
CA ARG A 47 10.65 6.61 6.84
C ARG A 47 10.96 8.07 7.18
N LEU A 48 11.36 8.88 6.20
CA LEU A 48 11.63 10.30 6.42
C LEU A 48 10.38 11.07 6.82
N TRP A 49 9.20 10.67 6.34
CA TRP A 49 7.93 11.26 6.74
C TRP A 49 7.59 10.92 8.20
N GLY A 50 7.91 9.70 8.65
CA GLY A 50 7.74 9.31 10.05
C GLY A 50 8.67 10.06 11.01
N LEU A 51 9.88 10.41 10.55
CA LEU A 51 10.82 11.24 11.32
C LEU A 51 10.38 12.71 11.40
N TYR A 52 9.65 13.19 10.39
CA TYR A 52 9.16 14.57 10.32
C TYR A 52 7.67 14.60 9.94
N PRO A 53 6.76 14.19 10.85
CA PRO A 53 5.33 14.17 10.56
C PRO A 53 4.78 15.55 10.21
N ALA A 54 4.09 15.65 9.08
CA ALA A 54 3.41 16.85 8.60
C ALA A 54 1.92 16.59 8.33
N LEU A 55 1.16 17.67 8.16
CA LEU A 55 -0.28 17.63 7.89
C LEU A 55 -0.63 17.11 6.48
N GLY A 56 0.33 17.09 5.57
CA GLY A 56 0.22 16.61 4.20
C GLY A 56 1.58 16.51 3.54
N TYR A 57 1.63 15.84 2.39
CA TYR A 57 2.86 15.65 1.62
C TYR A 57 2.60 15.74 0.11
N TYR A 58 3.67 16.00 -0.65
CA TYR A 58 3.60 16.12 -2.10
C TYR A 58 2.97 14.89 -2.77
N ASP A 59 3.31 13.67 -2.33
CA ASP A 59 2.78 12.44 -2.94
C ASP A 59 1.40 12.05 -2.43
N HIS A 60 1.18 12.06 -1.12
CA HIS A 60 0.04 11.42 -0.48
C HIS A 60 -0.38 12.13 0.83
N PRO A 61 -1.60 11.85 1.31
CA PRO A 61 -2.03 12.15 2.68
C PRO A 61 -1.10 11.56 3.76
N PRO A 62 -1.18 12.06 5.01
CA PRO A 62 -0.14 11.83 6.01
C PRO A 62 -0.25 10.54 6.83
N MET A 63 -1.30 9.72 6.69
CA MET A 63 -1.52 8.58 7.61
C MET A 63 -0.37 7.57 7.62
N VAL A 64 0.27 7.31 6.46
CA VAL A 64 1.44 6.43 6.41
C VAL A 64 2.59 6.98 7.29
N ALA A 65 2.77 8.31 7.29
CA ALA A 65 3.77 8.96 8.13
C ALA A 65 3.42 8.79 9.61
N TYR A 66 2.15 8.96 9.99
CA TYR A 66 1.70 8.80 11.37
C TYR A 66 1.84 7.36 11.86
N TRP A 67 1.58 6.37 10.99
CA TRP A 67 1.79 4.96 11.30
C TRP A 67 3.27 4.62 11.49
N ILE A 68 4.13 5.12 10.61
CA ILE A 68 5.59 4.94 10.71
C ILE A 68 6.11 5.65 11.95
N TRP A 69 5.69 6.89 12.21
CA TRP A 69 6.07 7.65 13.41
C TRP A 69 5.72 6.90 14.68
N LEU A 70 4.50 6.37 14.79
CA LEU A 70 4.08 5.59 15.94
C LEU A 70 4.92 4.33 16.10
N GLY A 71 5.21 3.62 15.02
CA GLY A 71 6.07 2.44 15.07
C GLY A 71 7.51 2.77 15.43
N GLN A 72 8.07 3.88 14.93
CA GLN A 72 9.39 4.39 15.30
C GLN A 72 9.46 4.84 16.76
N ALA A 73 8.38 5.40 17.30
CA ALA A 73 8.29 5.74 18.73
C ALA A 73 8.32 4.49 19.62
N LEU A 74 7.80 3.36 19.14
CA LEU A 74 7.76 2.09 19.89
C LEU A 74 9.04 1.25 19.75
N PHE A 75 9.63 1.19 18.56
CA PHE A 75 10.74 0.26 18.21
C PHE A 75 11.99 0.97 17.67
N GLY A 76 12.05 2.29 17.81
CA GLY A 76 13.11 3.11 17.26
C GLY A 76 13.07 3.19 15.73
N ASP A 77 14.03 3.91 15.18
CA ASP A 77 14.17 4.09 13.73
C ASP A 77 14.81 2.85 13.05
N THR A 78 14.07 1.75 13.08
CA THR A 78 14.43 0.42 12.59
C THR A 78 13.44 -0.05 11.51
N ALA A 79 13.78 -1.12 10.79
CA ALA A 79 12.86 -1.72 9.81
C ALA A 79 11.54 -2.19 10.47
N LEU A 80 11.63 -2.73 11.70
CA LEU A 80 10.46 -3.07 12.51
C LEU A 80 9.63 -1.83 12.86
N GLY A 81 10.27 -0.75 13.32
CA GLY A 81 9.58 0.50 13.63
C GLY A 81 8.82 1.07 12.44
N VAL A 82 9.38 0.99 11.23
CA VAL A 82 8.71 1.43 10.00
C VAL A 82 7.48 0.56 9.66
N ARG A 83 7.55 -0.75 9.88
CA ARG A 83 6.54 -1.72 9.38
C ARG A 83 5.51 -2.16 10.43
N PHE A 84 5.75 -1.94 11.71
CA PHE A 84 5.00 -2.56 12.79
C PHE A 84 3.48 -2.31 12.71
N ILE A 85 3.07 -1.05 12.56
CA ILE A 85 1.65 -0.69 12.49
C ILE A 85 0.99 -1.25 11.23
N SER A 86 1.70 -1.25 10.09
CA SER A 86 1.21 -1.84 8.84
C SER A 86 0.97 -3.34 8.98
N ILE A 87 1.89 -4.08 9.59
CA ILE A 87 1.74 -5.53 9.84
C ILE A 87 0.59 -5.80 10.82
N LEU A 88 0.51 -5.02 11.91
CA LEU A 88 -0.56 -5.14 12.89
C LEU A 88 -1.94 -4.88 12.28
N SER A 89 -2.02 -3.92 11.35
CA SER A 89 -3.28 -3.59 10.67
C SER A 89 -3.86 -4.76 9.87
N ALA A 90 -3.02 -5.65 9.32
CA ALA A 90 -3.49 -6.84 8.60
C ALA A 90 -4.14 -7.87 9.55
N ALA A 91 -3.60 -8.02 10.75
CA ALA A 91 -4.16 -8.90 11.79
C ALA A 91 -5.51 -8.36 12.31
N ILE A 92 -5.56 -7.09 12.69
CA ILE A 92 -6.80 -6.44 13.16
C ILE A 92 -7.82 -6.38 12.02
N GLY A 93 -7.38 -6.03 10.80
CA GLY A 93 -8.19 -6.01 9.60
C GLY A 93 -8.82 -7.36 9.26
N SER A 94 -8.13 -8.46 9.57
CA SER A 94 -8.69 -9.82 9.44
C SER A 94 -9.87 -10.05 10.39
N ALA A 95 -9.77 -9.57 11.64
CA ALA A 95 -10.86 -9.68 12.62
C ALA A 95 -12.06 -8.79 12.25
N VAL A 96 -11.79 -7.56 11.82
CA VAL A 96 -12.81 -6.63 11.30
C VAL A 96 -13.53 -7.25 10.11
N LEU A 97 -12.78 -7.79 9.15
CA LEU A 97 -13.35 -8.39 7.95
C LEU A 97 -14.15 -9.67 8.25
N TRP A 98 -13.70 -10.49 9.20
CA TRP A 98 -14.47 -11.62 9.70
C TRP A 98 -15.82 -11.17 10.25
N ARG A 99 -15.84 -10.12 11.08
CA ARG A 99 -17.07 -9.58 11.66
C ARG A 99 -17.99 -9.02 10.57
N THR A 100 -17.46 -8.26 9.62
CA THR A 100 -18.22 -7.75 8.45
C THR A 100 -18.91 -8.89 7.70
N ALA A 101 -18.14 -9.94 7.36
CA ALA A 101 -18.65 -11.09 6.64
C ALA A 101 -19.73 -11.85 7.43
N LYS A 102 -19.51 -12.06 8.73
CA LYS A 102 -20.45 -12.74 9.62
C LYS A 102 -21.76 -11.98 9.77
N VAL A 103 -21.68 -10.65 9.90
CA VAL A 103 -22.85 -9.78 10.07
C VAL A 103 -23.69 -9.73 8.79
N LEU A 104 -23.05 -9.68 7.62
CA LEU A 104 -23.75 -9.61 6.33
C LEU A 104 -24.23 -10.99 5.84
N PHE A 105 -23.57 -12.07 6.26
CA PHE A 105 -23.84 -13.44 5.81
C PHE A 105 -23.81 -14.42 6.98
N ASP A 106 -22.76 -15.23 7.12
CA ASP A 106 -22.62 -16.25 8.15
C ASP A 106 -21.14 -16.58 8.46
N ASP A 107 -20.93 -17.51 9.40
CA ASP A 107 -19.60 -17.93 9.82
C ASP A 107 -18.78 -18.63 8.71
N HIS A 108 -19.41 -19.26 7.71
CA HIS A 108 -18.70 -19.91 6.61
C HIS A 108 -18.11 -18.88 5.66
N VAL A 109 -18.90 -17.87 5.28
CA VAL A 109 -18.42 -16.74 4.47
C VAL A 109 -17.29 -16.04 5.22
N ALA A 110 -17.49 -15.77 6.52
CA ALA A 110 -16.49 -15.10 7.35
C ALA A 110 -15.15 -15.84 7.41
N GLY A 111 -15.17 -17.16 7.63
CA GLY A 111 -13.94 -17.93 7.66
C GLY A 111 -13.20 -17.93 6.32
N TRP A 112 -13.90 -18.16 5.21
CA TRP A 112 -13.27 -18.15 3.89
C TRP A 112 -12.73 -16.78 3.49
N THR A 113 -13.47 -15.72 3.79
CA THR A 113 -13.03 -14.34 3.53
C THR A 113 -11.71 -14.02 4.23
N VAL A 114 -11.53 -14.40 5.50
CA VAL A 114 -10.28 -14.18 6.24
C VAL A 114 -9.11 -14.93 5.60
N LEU A 115 -9.35 -16.20 5.21
CA LEU A 115 -8.33 -17.02 4.56
C LEU A 115 -7.93 -16.43 3.21
N PHE A 116 -8.88 -16.03 2.37
CA PHE A 116 -8.60 -15.42 1.07
C PHE A 116 -7.98 -14.03 1.17
N PHE A 117 -8.37 -13.24 2.16
CA PHE A 117 -7.74 -11.96 2.44
C PHE A 117 -6.25 -12.16 2.70
N ASN A 118 -5.89 -13.07 3.62
CA ASN A 118 -4.49 -13.34 3.95
C ASN A 118 -3.72 -14.11 2.86
N ALA A 119 -4.40 -14.91 2.05
CA ALA A 119 -3.81 -15.65 0.92
C ALA A 119 -3.65 -14.80 -0.36
N SER A 120 -4.19 -13.58 -0.39
CA SER A 120 -3.88 -12.63 -1.46
C SER A 120 -2.42 -12.18 -1.35
N LEU A 121 -1.72 -11.99 -2.46
CA LEU A 121 -0.33 -11.52 -2.42
C LEU A 121 -0.24 -10.06 -1.96
N LEU A 122 -1.24 -9.23 -2.25
CA LEU A 122 -1.30 -7.86 -1.77
C LEU A 122 -1.28 -7.80 -0.24
N ILE A 123 -2.04 -8.65 0.45
CA ILE A 123 -2.10 -8.64 1.92
C ILE A 123 -1.04 -9.56 2.50
N GLY A 124 -0.91 -10.78 1.96
CA GLY A 124 0.12 -11.75 2.30
C GLY A 124 1.50 -11.11 2.31
N VAL A 125 1.95 -10.61 1.17
CA VAL A 125 3.28 -9.98 1.03
C VAL A 125 3.21 -8.47 1.25
N GLY A 126 2.26 -7.77 0.65
CA GLY A 126 2.26 -6.30 0.66
C GLY A 126 2.00 -5.64 2.02
N SER A 127 1.35 -6.32 2.98
CA SER A 127 1.23 -5.78 4.36
C SER A 127 2.55 -5.78 5.14
N LEU A 128 3.59 -6.45 4.62
CA LEU A 128 4.95 -6.30 5.10
C LEU A 128 5.50 -4.90 4.84
N LEU A 129 5.04 -4.25 3.77
CA LEU A 129 5.56 -2.97 3.31
C LEU A 129 4.79 -1.80 3.94
N ALA A 130 5.51 -0.80 4.43
CA ALA A 130 4.93 0.45 4.94
C ALA A 130 4.66 1.44 3.80
N THR A 131 3.50 1.30 3.13
CA THR A 131 3.02 2.21 2.09
C THR A 131 1.66 2.80 2.46
N PRO A 132 1.17 3.85 1.76
CA PRO A 132 -0.19 4.37 1.93
C PRO A 132 -1.30 3.35 1.70
N ASP A 133 -1.01 2.22 1.06
CA ASP A 133 -2.01 1.20 0.78
C ASP A 133 -2.49 0.51 2.06
N ALA A 134 -1.58 0.16 2.99
CA ALA A 134 -1.94 -0.52 4.23
C ALA A 134 -2.99 0.25 5.07
N PRO A 135 -2.80 1.54 5.41
CA PRO A 135 -3.82 2.30 6.11
C PRO A 135 -5.09 2.50 5.28
N SER A 136 -4.98 2.66 3.96
CA SER A 136 -6.16 2.81 3.10
C SER A 136 -7.04 1.56 3.08
N VAL A 137 -6.45 0.36 3.03
CA VAL A 137 -7.15 -0.93 3.13
C VAL A 137 -7.82 -1.07 4.50
N PHE A 138 -7.09 -0.74 5.57
CA PHE A 138 -7.56 -0.88 6.93
C PHE A 138 -8.77 0.02 7.21
N PHE A 139 -8.67 1.32 6.91
CA PHE A 139 -9.77 2.26 7.18
C PHE A 139 -10.95 2.10 6.22
N TRP A 140 -10.71 1.70 4.96
CA TRP A 140 -11.80 1.28 4.08
C TRP A 140 -12.53 0.05 4.65
N GLY A 141 -11.78 -0.95 5.14
CA GLY A 141 -12.34 -2.13 5.80
C GLY A 141 -13.15 -1.82 7.06
N LEU A 142 -12.66 -0.90 7.91
CA LEU A 142 -13.38 -0.43 9.09
C LEU A 142 -14.67 0.32 8.75
N ALA A 143 -14.65 1.14 7.70
CA ALA A 143 -15.86 1.80 7.21
C ALA A 143 -16.88 0.78 6.67
N LEU A 144 -16.43 -0.24 5.91
CA LEU A 144 -17.29 -1.36 5.48
C LEU A 144 -17.89 -2.11 6.67
N TRP A 145 -17.09 -2.37 7.72
CA TRP A 145 -17.57 -2.99 8.94
C TRP A 145 -18.65 -2.15 9.64
N ALA A 146 -18.40 -0.86 9.84
CA ALA A 146 -19.38 0.04 10.45
C ALA A 146 -20.69 0.10 9.64
N MET A 147 -20.61 0.06 8.30
CA MET A 147 -21.80 -0.03 7.44
C MET A 147 -22.50 -1.39 7.52
N ALA A 148 -21.77 -2.49 7.73
CA ALA A 148 -22.37 -3.80 7.97
C ALA A 148 -23.15 -3.81 9.30
N GLU A 149 -22.57 -3.27 10.37
CA GLU A 149 -23.25 -3.13 11.66
C GLU A 149 -24.46 -2.18 11.57
N LEU A 150 -24.36 -1.08 10.81
CA LEU A 150 -25.50 -0.22 10.48
C LEU A 150 -26.61 -1.01 9.77
N THR A 151 -26.25 -1.84 8.79
CA THR A 151 -27.20 -2.62 7.99
C THR A 151 -27.95 -3.64 8.86
N ALA A 152 -27.24 -4.30 9.78
CA ALA A 152 -27.81 -5.32 10.66
C ALA A 152 -28.59 -4.72 11.84
N SER A 153 -28.03 -3.74 12.55
CA SER A 153 -28.64 -3.15 13.74
C SER A 153 -29.68 -2.09 13.42
N LYS A 154 -29.66 -1.54 12.21
CA LYS A 154 -30.48 -0.39 11.78
C LYS A 154 -30.27 0.87 12.65
N ASN A 155 -29.21 0.90 13.47
CA ASN A 155 -28.86 2.01 14.36
C ASN A 155 -28.06 3.09 13.62
N ALA A 156 -28.65 4.27 13.46
CA ALA A 156 -28.04 5.39 12.73
C ALA A 156 -26.74 5.92 13.36
N ASN A 157 -26.44 5.64 14.64
CA ASN A 157 -25.21 6.09 15.29
C ASN A 157 -23.95 5.52 14.62
N TRP A 158 -24.06 4.40 13.89
CA TRP A 158 -22.95 3.87 13.10
C TRP A 158 -22.45 4.83 12.02
N TRP A 159 -23.26 5.80 11.56
CA TRP A 159 -22.80 6.83 10.64
C TRP A 159 -21.66 7.68 11.18
N ILE A 160 -21.60 7.88 12.50
CA ILE A 160 -20.50 8.59 13.15
C ILE A 160 -19.19 7.79 12.95
N ALA A 161 -19.22 6.48 13.20
CA ALA A 161 -18.08 5.59 12.97
C ALA A 161 -17.70 5.52 11.48
N VAL A 162 -18.69 5.43 10.57
CA VAL A 162 -18.44 5.46 9.11
C VAL A 162 -17.72 6.75 8.72
N GLY A 163 -18.17 7.90 9.22
CA GLY A 163 -17.54 9.20 8.99
C GLY A 163 -16.09 9.26 9.48
N ILE A 164 -15.85 8.80 10.72
CA ILE A 164 -14.50 8.74 11.30
C ILE A 164 -13.57 7.88 10.44
N PHE A 165 -13.99 6.65 10.12
CA PHE A 165 -13.16 5.74 9.32
C PHE A 165 -12.97 6.21 7.88
N ALA A 166 -13.98 6.81 7.25
CA ALA A 166 -13.85 7.41 5.93
C ALA A 166 -12.86 8.59 5.94
N GLY A 167 -12.91 9.47 6.95
CA GLY A 167 -11.96 10.56 7.14
C GLY A 167 -10.52 10.06 7.33
N LEU A 168 -10.31 9.04 8.17
CA LEU A 168 -9.01 8.41 8.36
C LEU A 168 -8.50 7.70 7.09
N GLY A 169 -9.42 7.13 6.30
CA GLY A 169 -9.11 6.58 4.99
C GLY A 169 -8.70 7.66 3.98
N LEU A 170 -9.35 8.83 3.98
CA LEU A 170 -8.93 9.98 3.17
C LEU A 170 -7.57 10.52 3.61
N LEU A 171 -7.26 10.48 4.92
CA LEU A 171 -5.91 10.75 5.44
C LEU A 171 -4.89 9.69 5.03
N SER A 172 -5.31 8.57 4.46
CA SER A 172 -4.42 7.49 3.98
C SER A 172 -4.16 7.60 2.49
N LYS A 173 -5.22 7.74 1.69
CA LYS A 173 -5.13 7.79 0.23
C LYS A 173 -6.34 8.51 -0.33
N TYR A 174 -6.13 9.43 -1.27
CA TYR A 174 -7.23 10.17 -1.89
C TYR A 174 -8.25 9.26 -2.58
N SER A 175 -7.85 8.08 -3.06
CA SER A 175 -8.77 7.09 -3.64
C SER A 175 -9.87 6.64 -2.69
N VAL A 176 -9.75 6.85 -1.38
CA VAL A 176 -10.85 6.58 -0.44
C VAL A 176 -12.06 7.49 -0.69
N LEU A 177 -11.92 8.61 -1.42
CA LEU A 177 -13.07 9.42 -1.83
C LEU A 177 -14.12 8.60 -2.60
N PHE A 178 -13.69 7.58 -3.35
CA PHE A 178 -14.60 6.71 -4.10
C PHE A 178 -15.49 5.86 -3.19
N LEU A 179 -15.07 5.58 -1.95
CA LEU A 179 -15.92 4.96 -0.94
C LEU A 179 -17.10 5.88 -0.61
N GLY A 180 -16.86 7.18 -0.44
CA GLY A 180 -17.90 8.18 -0.21
C GLY A 180 -18.92 8.24 -1.35
N ILE A 181 -18.45 8.23 -2.60
CA ILE A 181 -19.33 8.13 -3.78
C ILE A 181 -20.15 6.84 -3.72
N GLY A 182 -19.52 5.71 -3.40
CA GLY A 182 -20.19 4.43 -3.28
C GLY A 182 -21.24 4.36 -2.16
N ILE A 183 -20.99 5.02 -1.02
CA ILE A 183 -21.95 5.19 0.07
C ILE A 183 -23.19 5.94 -0.42
N VAL A 184 -23.01 7.05 -1.14
CA VAL A 184 -24.13 7.81 -1.70
C VAL A 184 -24.91 6.97 -2.70
N LEU A 185 -24.23 6.26 -3.61
CA LEU A 185 -24.90 5.35 -4.54
C LEU A 185 -25.70 4.27 -3.80
N TRP A 186 -25.16 3.69 -2.73
CA TRP A 186 -25.85 2.69 -1.93
C TRP A 186 -27.09 3.24 -1.21
N LEU A 187 -26.99 4.43 -0.62
CA LEU A 187 -28.10 5.13 0.01
C LEU A 187 -29.25 5.42 -0.97
N LEU A 188 -28.91 5.83 -2.19
CA LEU A 188 -29.89 6.18 -3.22
C LEU A 188 -30.49 4.94 -3.90
N TRP A 189 -29.67 3.92 -4.14
CA TRP A 189 -30.07 2.70 -4.84
C TRP A 189 -31.02 1.83 -4.02
N VAL A 190 -30.76 1.69 -2.72
CA VAL A 190 -31.54 0.83 -1.82
C VAL A 190 -32.65 1.64 -1.14
N PRO A 191 -33.95 1.41 -1.44
CA PRO A 191 -35.03 2.26 -0.95
C PRO A 191 -35.10 2.38 0.58
N GLU A 192 -34.85 1.29 1.31
CA GLU A 192 -34.87 1.30 2.78
C GLU A 192 -33.78 2.19 3.41
N ASN A 193 -32.69 2.46 2.69
CA ASN A 193 -31.56 3.24 3.20
C ASN A 193 -31.75 4.74 3.00
N ARG A 194 -32.63 5.17 2.09
CA ARG A 194 -32.91 6.60 1.82
C ARG A 194 -33.37 7.37 3.06
N ARG A 195 -33.99 6.67 4.03
CA ARG A 195 -34.38 7.25 5.33
C ARG A 195 -33.20 7.86 6.10
N TYR A 196 -31.98 7.37 5.88
CA TYR A 196 -30.80 7.91 6.55
C TYR A 196 -30.38 9.29 6.04
N LEU A 197 -30.86 9.72 4.86
CA LEU A 197 -30.66 11.09 4.38
C LEU A 197 -31.31 12.14 5.29
N LEU A 198 -32.33 11.74 6.05
CA LEU A 198 -32.98 12.57 7.06
C LEU A 198 -32.34 12.43 8.45
N SER A 199 -31.38 11.52 8.62
CA SER A 199 -30.73 11.28 9.91
C SER A 199 -29.57 12.24 10.11
N TRP A 200 -29.59 13.01 11.20
CA TRP A 200 -28.51 13.92 11.55
C TRP A 200 -27.17 13.21 11.73
N GLN A 201 -27.17 11.92 12.12
CA GLN A 201 -25.97 11.12 12.30
C GLN A 201 -25.20 10.92 10.98
N LEU A 202 -25.90 10.79 9.84
CA LEU A 202 -25.27 10.72 8.52
C LEU A 202 -24.47 11.99 8.24
N TRP A 203 -25.10 13.14 8.47
CA TRP A 203 -24.50 14.45 8.25
C TRP A 203 -23.39 14.75 9.24
N LEU A 204 -23.54 14.38 10.51
CA LEU A 204 -22.44 14.46 11.49
C LEU A 204 -21.27 13.57 11.06
N GLY A 205 -21.52 12.34 10.60
CA GLY A 205 -20.49 11.47 10.05
C GLY A 205 -19.76 12.11 8.88
N GLY A 206 -20.48 12.69 7.93
CA GLY A 206 -19.89 13.45 6.81
C GLY A 206 -19.06 14.65 7.27
N ALA A 207 -19.57 15.43 8.22
CA ALA A 207 -18.87 16.56 8.80
C ALA A 207 -17.58 16.13 9.53
N LEU A 208 -17.62 15.03 10.27
CA LEU A 208 -16.44 14.44 10.92
C LEU A 208 -15.41 13.94 9.91
N ALA A 209 -15.85 13.31 8.82
CA ALA A 209 -14.93 12.88 7.75
C ALA A 209 -14.17 14.08 7.16
N ILE A 210 -14.89 15.18 6.89
CA ILE A 210 -14.30 16.43 6.40
C ILE A 210 -13.38 17.06 7.46
N ALA A 211 -13.81 17.10 8.72
CA ALA A 211 -13.00 17.66 9.81
C ALA A 211 -11.69 16.88 10.00
N ILE A 212 -11.73 15.55 9.95
CA ILE A 212 -10.54 14.70 10.03
C ILE A 212 -9.63 14.90 8.81
N PHE A 213 -10.20 15.09 7.62
CA PHE A 213 -9.42 15.34 6.41
C PHE A 213 -8.94 16.80 6.26
N SER A 214 -9.51 17.73 7.04
CA SER A 214 -9.23 19.17 6.93
C SER A 214 -7.76 19.58 7.07
N PRO A 215 -6.89 18.89 7.86
CA PRO A 215 -5.47 19.24 7.91
C PRO A 215 -4.78 19.07 6.55
N VAL A 216 -5.20 18.11 5.73
CA VAL A 216 -4.67 17.89 4.38
C VAL A 216 -5.12 19.00 3.43
N LEU A 217 -6.36 19.47 3.57
CA LEU A 217 -6.88 20.61 2.82
C LEU A 217 -6.11 21.88 3.17
N TYR A 218 -5.90 22.14 4.46
CA TYR A 218 -5.12 23.27 4.93
C TYR A 218 -3.68 23.21 4.42
N TRP A 219 -3.01 22.05 4.54
CA TRP A 219 -1.65 21.88 4.04
C TRP A 219 -1.56 22.14 2.53
N ASN A 220 -2.47 21.56 1.74
CA ASN A 220 -2.48 21.80 0.30
C ASN A 220 -2.75 23.26 -0.06
N ALA A 221 -3.64 23.95 0.65
CA ALA A 221 -3.89 25.37 0.43
C ALA A 221 -2.64 26.23 0.66
N GLN A 222 -1.78 25.85 1.61
CA GLN A 222 -0.48 26.49 1.85
C GLN A 222 0.60 26.11 0.82
N HIS A 223 0.37 25.09 0.00
CA HIS A 223 1.32 24.54 -0.98
C HIS A 223 0.72 24.49 -2.38
N GLU A 224 -0.09 25.49 -2.75
CA GLU A 224 -0.64 25.67 -4.10
C GLU A 224 -1.39 24.44 -4.65
N TRP A 225 -2.01 23.66 -3.76
CA TRP A 225 -2.74 22.42 -4.10
C TRP A 225 -1.89 21.36 -4.79
N ILE A 226 -0.57 21.42 -4.62
CA ILE A 226 0.40 20.65 -5.40
C ILE A 226 0.18 19.13 -5.34
N SER A 227 -0.26 18.58 -4.20
CA SER A 227 -0.55 17.15 -4.07
C SER A 227 -1.75 16.74 -4.92
N PHE A 228 -2.80 17.57 -4.94
CA PHE A 228 -3.99 17.33 -5.74
C PHE A 228 -3.69 17.47 -7.23
N VAL A 229 -2.95 18.50 -7.64
CA VAL A 229 -2.51 18.67 -9.04
C VAL A 229 -1.73 17.44 -9.50
N LYS A 230 -0.82 16.92 -8.67
CA LYS A 230 -0.07 15.70 -8.99
C LYS A 230 -0.97 14.46 -9.14
N GLN A 231 -1.99 14.33 -8.31
CA GLN A 231 -2.84 13.12 -8.26
C GLN A 231 -3.90 13.14 -9.37
N PHE A 232 -4.56 14.27 -9.58
CA PHE A 232 -5.59 14.45 -10.60
C PHE A 232 -5.02 14.81 -11.98
N GLY A 233 -3.82 15.39 -12.05
CA GLY A 233 -3.12 15.68 -13.31
C GLY A 233 -2.77 14.40 -14.10
N ARG A 234 -2.67 13.26 -13.42
CA ARG A 234 -2.53 11.94 -14.06
C ARG A 234 -3.80 11.47 -14.77
N SER A 235 -4.95 12.10 -14.50
CA SER A 235 -6.25 11.72 -15.05
C SER A 235 -6.55 12.37 -16.41
N VAL A 236 -5.70 13.29 -16.89
CA VAL A 236 -5.85 13.93 -18.20
C VAL A 236 -5.29 13.00 -19.29
N PRO A 237 -6.10 12.50 -20.25
CA PRO A 237 -5.62 11.62 -21.30
C PRO A 237 -4.83 12.38 -22.37
N ASP A 238 -3.62 11.91 -22.69
CA ASP A 238 -2.91 12.31 -23.92
C ASP A 238 -3.34 11.48 -25.15
N GLY A 239 -4.24 10.50 -24.95
CA GLY A 239 -4.78 9.59 -25.95
C GLY A 239 -5.38 8.33 -25.31
N TYR A 240 -6.14 7.53 -26.07
CA TYR A 240 -6.72 6.28 -25.59
C TYR A 240 -6.02 5.04 -26.18
N SER A 241 -5.85 4.00 -25.36
CA SER A 241 -5.26 2.71 -25.68
C SER A 241 -5.83 1.61 -24.79
N VAL A 242 -6.15 0.45 -25.37
CA VAL A 242 -6.60 -0.74 -24.63
C VAL A 242 -5.44 -1.55 -24.03
N LYS A 243 -4.19 -1.16 -24.30
CA LYS A 243 -2.97 -1.91 -23.90
C LYS A 243 -2.92 -2.17 -22.39
N TYR A 244 -3.30 -1.19 -21.58
CA TYR A 244 -3.15 -1.29 -20.12
C TYR A 244 -4.31 -2.00 -19.43
N ILE A 245 -5.41 -2.30 -20.14
CA ILE A 245 -6.54 -3.06 -19.57
C ILE A 245 -6.08 -4.46 -19.16
N GLY A 246 -5.36 -5.15 -20.05
CA GLY A 246 -4.82 -6.49 -19.76
C GLY A 246 -3.82 -6.48 -18.61
N GLU A 247 -2.94 -5.47 -18.55
CA GLU A 247 -2.01 -5.28 -17.43
C GLU A 247 -2.74 -5.01 -16.12
N PHE A 248 -3.80 -4.21 -16.14
CA PHE A 248 -4.62 -3.90 -14.97
C PHE A 248 -5.32 -5.16 -14.43
N ILE A 249 -6.03 -5.89 -15.29
CA ILE A 249 -6.71 -7.14 -14.92
C ILE A 249 -5.69 -8.17 -14.43
N GLY A 250 -4.59 -8.35 -15.15
CA GLY A 250 -3.51 -9.27 -14.78
C GLY A 250 -2.88 -8.91 -13.44
N SER A 251 -2.70 -7.61 -13.14
CA SER A 251 -2.17 -7.14 -11.86
C SER A 251 -3.13 -7.41 -10.71
N VAL A 252 -4.43 -7.14 -10.89
CA VAL A 252 -5.45 -7.46 -9.87
C VAL A 252 -5.54 -8.97 -9.65
N ALA A 253 -5.55 -9.77 -10.72
CA ALA A 253 -5.60 -11.23 -10.62
C ALA A 253 -4.36 -11.80 -9.91
N GLY A 254 -3.16 -11.33 -10.28
CA GLY A 254 -1.91 -11.75 -9.66
C GLY A 254 -1.84 -11.38 -8.18
N LEU A 255 -2.09 -10.11 -7.86
CA LEU A 255 -2.00 -9.61 -6.48
C LEU A 255 -3.12 -10.12 -5.58
N LEU A 256 -4.31 -10.42 -6.11
CA LEU A 256 -5.37 -11.07 -5.34
C LEU A 256 -5.09 -12.54 -5.07
N ASN A 257 -4.13 -13.16 -5.78
CA ASN A 257 -4.00 -14.60 -6.05
C ASN A 257 -4.93 -15.05 -7.20
N PRO A 258 -4.39 -15.60 -8.32
CA PRO A 258 -5.20 -15.94 -9.48
C PRO A 258 -6.36 -16.89 -9.21
N LEU A 259 -6.19 -17.84 -8.28
CA LEU A 259 -7.27 -18.75 -7.91
C LEU A 259 -8.35 -18.04 -7.07
N VAL A 260 -7.93 -17.18 -6.14
CA VAL A 260 -8.86 -16.33 -5.36
C VAL A 260 -9.61 -15.38 -6.28
N PHE A 261 -8.95 -14.83 -7.31
CA PHE A 261 -9.57 -13.97 -8.31
C PHE A 261 -10.69 -14.68 -9.08
N ILE A 262 -10.45 -15.92 -9.55
CA ILE A 262 -11.49 -16.72 -10.22
C ILE A 262 -12.68 -16.96 -9.28
N ILE A 263 -12.43 -17.33 -8.03
CA ILE A 263 -13.49 -17.56 -7.03
C ILE A 263 -14.25 -16.24 -6.74
N ALA A 264 -13.53 -15.12 -6.64
CA ALA A 264 -14.10 -13.78 -6.44
C ALA A 264 -15.02 -13.37 -7.60
N LEU A 265 -14.65 -13.66 -8.85
CA LEU A 265 -15.51 -13.39 -10.02
C LEU A 265 -16.83 -14.17 -9.93
N VAL A 266 -16.79 -15.45 -9.53
CA VAL A 266 -18.00 -16.25 -9.31
C VAL A 266 -18.87 -15.64 -8.20
N GLY A 267 -18.25 -15.19 -7.11
CA GLY A 267 -18.95 -14.54 -6.00
C GLY A 267 -19.59 -13.21 -6.39
N ALA A 268 -18.82 -12.36 -7.09
CA ALA A 268 -19.27 -11.09 -7.61
C ALA A 268 -20.45 -11.27 -8.58
N TRP A 269 -20.34 -12.21 -9.52
CA TRP A 269 -21.43 -12.53 -10.45
C TRP A 269 -22.73 -12.92 -9.74
N ARG A 270 -22.63 -13.72 -8.68
CA ARG A 270 -23.80 -14.17 -7.91
C ARG A 270 -24.43 -13.03 -7.11
N ILE A 271 -23.62 -12.18 -6.51
CA ILE A 271 -24.13 -11.08 -5.68
C ILE A 271 -24.72 -9.96 -6.54
N LEU A 272 -24.23 -9.75 -7.77
CA LEU A 272 -24.80 -8.77 -8.71
C LEU A 272 -26.30 -9.00 -8.95
N ARG A 273 -26.76 -10.25 -9.00
CA ARG A 273 -28.20 -10.56 -9.14
C ARG A 273 -29.04 -10.09 -7.94
N ARG A 274 -28.44 -10.01 -6.75
CA ARG A 274 -29.08 -9.47 -5.54
C ARG A 274 -29.06 -7.94 -5.54
N VAL A 275 -28.04 -7.30 -6.12
CA VAL A 275 -27.98 -5.83 -6.30
C VAL A 275 -29.15 -5.33 -7.15
N VAL A 276 -29.50 -6.04 -8.22
CA VAL A 276 -30.67 -5.71 -9.08
C VAL A 276 -31.97 -5.77 -8.28
N LYS A 277 -32.05 -6.68 -7.31
CA LYS A 277 -33.18 -6.79 -6.36
C LYS A 277 -33.08 -5.80 -5.18
N GLN A 278 -32.12 -4.87 -5.23
CA GLN A 278 -31.87 -3.85 -4.21
C GLN A 278 -31.63 -4.44 -2.81
N ASP A 279 -31.05 -5.65 -2.75
CA ASP A 279 -30.62 -6.27 -1.50
C ASP A 279 -29.52 -5.44 -0.84
N SER A 280 -29.77 -4.98 0.38
CA SER A 280 -28.94 -3.98 1.06
C SER A 280 -27.48 -4.44 1.23
N ALA A 281 -27.26 -5.68 1.66
CA ALA A 281 -25.93 -6.25 1.87
C ALA A 281 -25.17 -6.44 0.54
N ALA A 282 -25.83 -6.96 -0.48
CA ALA A 282 -25.25 -7.10 -1.82
C ALA A 282 -24.89 -5.75 -2.44
N SER A 283 -25.82 -4.80 -2.39
CA SER A 283 -25.64 -3.45 -2.89
C SER A 283 -24.52 -2.72 -2.15
N LEU A 284 -24.38 -2.90 -0.83
CA LEU A 284 -23.29 -2.31 -0.05
C LEU A 284 -21.94 -2.76 -0.62
N LEU A 285 -21.72 -4.07 -0.77
CA LEU A 285 -20.44 -4.59 -1.24
C LEU A 285 -20.11 -4.14 -2.66
N VAL A 286 -21.07 -4.18 -3.58
CA VAL A 286 -20.82 -3.82 -4.99
C VAL A 286 -20.69 -2.31 -5.16
N LEU A 287 -21.63 -1.52 -4.64
CA LEU A 287 -21.67 -0.08 -4.91
C LEU A 287 -20.56 0.70 -4.20
N THR A 288 -20.01 0.18 -3.10
CA THR A 288 -18.87 0.83 -2.43
C THR A 288 -17.57 0.72 -3.22
N VAL A 289 -17.37 -0.35 -4.01
CA VAL A 289 -16.15 -0.53 -4.82
C VAL A 289 -16.32 -0.15 -6.29
N LEU A 290 -17.56 -0.14 -6.80
CA LEU A 290 -17.86 0.10 -8.21
C LEU A 290 -17.33 1.45 -8.73
N PRO A 291 -17.49 2.60 -8.05
CA PRO A 291 -16.96 3.87 -8.53
C PRO A 291 -15.45 3.85 -8.73
N PHE A 292 -14.72 3.22 -7.80
CA PHE A 292 -13.27 3.15 -7.90
C PHE A 292 -12.84 2.20 -9.03
N LEU A 293 -13.53 1.06 -9.18
CA LEU A 293 -13.28 0.13 -10.28
C LEU A 293 -13.52 0.80 -11.64
N VAL A 294 -14.61 1.56 -11.78
CA VAL A 294 -14.94 2.32 -12.99
C VAL A 294 -13.85 3.35 -13.28
N TYR A 295 -13.42 4.12 -12.28
CA TYR A 295 -12.32 5.07 -12.42
C TYR A 295 -11.02 4.39 -12.89
N LEU A 296 -10.63 3.28 -12.25
CA LEU A 296 -9.40 2.55 -12.61
C LEU A 296 -9.49 1.96 -14.02
N PHE A 297 -10.67 1.47 -14.42
CA PHE A 297 -10.91 1.00 -15.78
C PHE A 297 -10.74 2.13 -16.80
N PHE A 298 -11.38 3.29 -16.59
CA PHE A 298 -11.21 4.46 -17.46
C PHE A 298 -9.76 4.95 -17.49
N HIS A 299 -9.08 4.98 -16.34
CA HIS A 299 -7.67 5.34 -16.27
C HIS A 299 -6.79 4.38 -17.09
N SER A 300 -7.10 3.08 -17.06
CA SER A 300 -6.41 2.06 -17.86
C SER A 300 -6.60 2.22 -19.37
N LEU A 301 -7.56 3.03 -19.81
CA LEU A 301 -7.73 3.37 -21.22
C LEU A 301 -6.73 4.41 -21.70
N HIS A 302 -5.96 5.08 -20.85
CA HIS A 302 -5.00 6.09 -21.29
C HIS A 302 -3.65 6.02 -20.56
N SER A 303 -3.57 5.31 -19.44
CA SER A 303 -2.36 5.23 -18.63
C SER A 303 -2.28 3.93 -17.85
N ARG A 304 -1.06 3.53 -17.48
CA ARG A 304 -0.82 2.31 -16.72
C ARG A 304 -1.33 2.47 -15.27
N VAL A 305 -2.25 1.60 -14.86
CA VAL A 305 -2.66 1.45 -13.46
C VAL A 305 -1.62 0.59 -12.74
N GLN A 306 -0.99 1.10 -11.69
CA GLN A 306 -0.08 0.26 -10.89
C GLN A 306 -0.90 -0.77 -10.11
N GLY A 307 -0.39 -1.99 -9.98
CA GLY A 307 -1.15 -3.13 -9.46
C GLY A 307 -1.67 -2.96 -8.03
N ASN A 308 -0.99 -2.16 -7.21
CA ASN A 308 -1.38 -1.86 -5.84
C ASN A 308 -2.45 -0.76 -5.74
N TRP A 309 -2.72 0.03 -6.78
CA TRP A 309 -3.73 1.09 -6.73
C TRP A 309 -5.12 0.64 -6.27
N PRO A 310 -5.64 -0.53 -6.69
CA PRO A 310 -6.94 -1.04 -6.28
C PRO A 310 -6.95 -1.63 -4.86
N ALA A 311 -5.84 -1.56 -4.11
CA ALA A 311 -5.68 -2.15 -2.78
C ALA A 311 -6.89 -1.98 -1.85
N PRO A 312 -7.49 -0.78 -1.68
CA PRO A 312 -8.64 -0.58 -0.81
C PRO A 312 -9.84 -1.51 -1.08
N MET A 313 -9.99 -2.03 -2.30
CA MET A 313 -11.09 -2.92 -2.68
C MET A 313 -10.87 -4.39 -2.29
N TYR A 314 -9.64 -4.78 -1.92
CA TYR A 314 -9.30 -6.18 -1.68
C TYR A 314 -10.08 -6.86 -0.54
N PRO A 315 -10.45 -6.19 0.56
CA PRO A 315 -11.36 -6.74 1.55
C PRO A 315 -12.70 -7.20 0.92
N THR A 316 -13.28 -6.39 0.03
CA THR A 316 -14.51 -6.72 -0.68
C THR A 316 -14.30 -7.84 -1.70
N LEU A 317 -13.16 -7.87 -2.41
CA LEU A 317 -12.84 -8.96 -3.34
C LEU A 317 -12.69 -10.31 -2.60
N ALA A 318 -12.07 -10.31 -1.42
CA ALA A 318 -11.99 -11.47 -0.55
C ALA A 318 -13.38 -11.90 0.00
N LEU A 319 -14.29 -10.94 0.25
CA LEU A 319 -15.68 -11.21 0.58
C LEU A 319 -16.42 -11.91 -0.56
N PHE A 320 -16.28 -11.42 -1.79
CA PHE A 320 -16.84 -12.10 -2.97
C PHE A 320 -16.32 -13.53 -3.08
N ALA A 321 -15.01 -13.74 -2.92
CA ALA A 321 -14.45 -15.08 -2.94
C ALA A 321 -15.03 -15.97 -1.81
N GLY A 322 -15.15 -15.42 -0.59
CA GLY A 322 -15.71 -16.12 0.56
C GLY A 322 -17.16 -16.57 0.34
N ILE A 323 -17.98 -15.74 -0.29
CA ILE A 323 -19.37 -16.08 -0.64
C ILE A 323 -19.42 -17.28 -1.59
N ALA A 324 -18.58 -17.29 -2.63
CA ALA A 324 -18.55 -18.38 -3.60
C ALA A 324 -17.99 -19.69 -3.00
N ALA A 325 -17.03 -19.61 -2.08
CA ALA A 325 -16.47 -20.77 -1.40
C ALA A 325 -17.42 -21.37 -0.35
N ALA A 326 -18.15 -20.53 0.40
CA ALA A 326 -19.13 -20.98 1.38
C ALA A 326 -20.35 -21.63 0.70
N TYR A 327 -20.79 -21.08 -0.43
CA TYR A 327 -21.93 -21.59 -1.17
C TYR A 327 -21.53 -21.94 -2.60
N PRO A 328 -20.80 -23.03 -2.86
CA PRO A 328 -20.37 -23.39 -4.20
C PRO A 328 -21.57 -23.61 -5.14
N PRO A 329 -21.48 -23.27 -6.44
CA PRO A 329 -22.55 -23.55 -7.40
C PRO A 329 -22.94 -25.04 -7.44
N VAL A 330 -24.22 -25.34 -7.69
CA VAL A 330 -24.75 -26.72 -7.61
C VAL A 330 -24.14 -27.65 -8.67
N ASN A 331 -23.74 -27.11 -9.82
CA ASN A 331 -23.25 -27.87 -10.97
C ASN A 331 -21.72 -27.88 -11.13
N VAL A 332 -20.97 -27.24 -10.23
CA VAL A 332 -19.51 -27.33 -10.27
C VAL A 332 -19.08 -28.57 -9.48
N GLY A 333 -18.47 -29.53 -10.17
CA GLY A 333 -18.07 -30.82 -9.60
C GLY A 333 -17.09 -30.70 -8.41
N ARG A 334 -16.61 -31.85 -7.92
CA ARG A 334 -15.67 -31.92 -6.77
C ARG A 334 -14.45 -30.98 -6.89
N TRP A 335 -14.02 -30.67 -8.11
CA TRP A 335 -12.92 -29.75 -8.43
C TRP A 335 -13.08 -28.34 -7.86
N PHE A 336 -14.29 -27.76 -7.87
CA PHE A 336 -14.48 -26.40 -7.33
C PHE A 336 -14.40 -26.37 -5.80
N LYS A 337 -14.79 -27.46 -5.14
CA LYS A 337 -14.62 -27.61 -3.68
C LYS A 337 -13.15 -27.75 -3.30
N ALA A 338 -12.31 -28.31 -4.17
CA ALA A 338 -10.86 -28.35 -4.00
C ALA A 338 -10.19 -27.01 -4.33
N LEU A 339 -10.80 -26.17 -5.18
CA LEU A 339 -10.23 -24.89 -5.60
C LEU A 339 -10.02 -23.91 -4.44
N ALA A 340 -10.98 -23.80 -3.52
CA ALA A 340 -10.92 -22.89 -2.37
C ALA A 340 -9.71 -23.18 -1.44
N PRO A 341 -9.52 -24.41 -0.90
CA PRO A 341 -8.33 -24.71 -0.11
C PRO A 341 -7.03 -24.62 -0.93
N SER A 342 -7.02 -25.04 -2.20
CA SER A 342 -5.85 -24.88 -3.08
C SER A 342 -5.45 -23.42 -3.28
N ALA A 343 -6.41 -22.51 -3.39
CA ALA A 343 -6.16 -21.08 -3.48
C ALA A 343 -5.48 -20.54 -2.22
N VAL A 344 -5.94 -20.97 -1.03
CA VAL A 344 -5.31 -20.60 0.24
C VAL A 344 -3.88 -21.13 0.33
N VAL A 345 -3.68 -22.41 0.03
CA VAL A 345 -2.34 -23.04 0.03
C VAL A 345 -1.41 -22.33 -0.94
N LEU A 346 -1.85 -22.06 -2.16
CA LEU A 346 -1.05 -21.35 -3.16
C LEU A 346 -0.60 -19.98 -2.65
N GLY A 347 -1.52 -19.21 -2.05
CA GLY A 347 -1.23 -17.88 -1.52
C GLY A 347 -0.22 -17.92 -0.38
N VAL A 348 -0.43 -18.82 0.59
CA VAL A 348 0.47 -18.99 1.74
C VAL A 348 1.85 -19.49 1.32
N VAL A 349 1.92 -20.45 0.39
CA VAL A 349 3.19 -20.97 -0.14
C VAL A 349 3.95 -19.88 -0.89
N ILE A 350 3.30 -19.15 -1.80
CA ILE A 350 3.97 -18.05 -2.52
C ILE A 350 4.44 -16.97 -1.55
N ALA A 351 3.61 -16.55 -0.59
CA ALA A 351 4.02 -15.57 0.41
C ALA A 351 5.21 -16.06 1.25
N GLY A 352 5.19 -17.31 1.70
CA GLY A 352 6.30 -17.94 2.42
C GLY A 352 7.58 -18.01 1.59
N LEU A 353 7.49 -18.36 0.31
CA LEU A 353 8.63 -18.34 -0.61
C LEU A 353 9.19 -16.91 -0.78
N VAL A 354 8.33 -15.90 -0.88
CA VAL A 354 8.76 -14.50 -0.93
C VAL A 354 9.44 -14.07 0.37
N TYR A 355 8.94 -14.49 1.54
CA TYR A 355 9.58 -14.19 2.82
C TYR A 355 10.95 -14.84 2.95
N VAL A 356 11.05 -16.14 2.63
CA VAL A 356 12.33 -16.86 2.62
C VAL A 356 13.29 -16.19 1.64
N HIS A 357 12.84 -15.87 0.44
CA HIS A 357 13.67 -15.18 -0.54
C HIS A 357 14.08 -13.78 -0.07
N ALA A 358 13.20 -13.03 0.59
CA ALA A 358 13.49 -11.70 1.16
C ALA A 358 14.56 -11.74 2.27
N LEU A 359 14.59 -12.78 3.08
CA LEU A 359 15.61 -12.95 4.13
C LEU A 359 16.90 -13.54 3.58
N THR A 360 16.77 -14.61 2.81
CA THR A 360 17.87 -15.39 2.24
C THR A 360 17.63 -15.56 0.74
N PRO A 361 18.18 -14.67 -0.12
CA PRO A 361 17.93 -14.74 -1.55
C PRO A 361 18.49 -16.06 -2.09
N LEU A 362 17.60 -16.93 -2.56
CA LEU A 362 17.97 -18.27 -3.03
C LEU A 362 18.71 -18.16 -4.35
N ASN A 363 18.05 -17.56 -5.34
CA ASN A 363 18.58 -17.32 -6.67
C ASN A 363 18.60 -15.82 -6.99
N THR A 364 19.77 -15.27 -7.25
CA THR A 364 19.98 -13.85 -7.57
C THR A 364 20.06 -13.56 -9.07
N SER A 365 19.99 -14.58 -9.93
CA SER A 365 20.20 -14.45 -11.38
C SER A 365 19.20 -13.52 -12.08
N LEU A 366 18.06 -13.25 -11.44
CA LEU A 366 17.07 -12.31 -11.94
C LEU A 366 17.51 -10.84 -11.85
N GLY A 367 18.56 -10.53 -11.06
CA GLY A 367 19.06 -9.17 -10.87
C GLY A 367 17.92 -8.21 -10.51
N ARG A 368 17.68 -7.20 -11.34
CA ARG A 368 16.59 -6.21 -11.14
C ARG A 368 15.17 -6.76 -11.28
N LYS A 369 15.01 -7.91 -11.94
CA LYS A 369 13.70 -8.56 -12.09
C LYS A 369 13.32 -9.33 -10.83
N ASP A 370 14.25 -9.51 -9.88
CA ASP A 370 13.96 -10.08 -8.57
C ASP A 370 12.98 -9.16 -7.82
N PRO A 371 11.83 -9.67 -7.34
CA PRO A 371 10.84 -8.87 -6.63
C PRO A 371 11.36 -8.25 -5.31
N THR A 372 12.47 -8.76 -4.77
CA THR A 372 13.11 -8.30 -3.52
C THR A 372 14.37 -7.45 -3.75
N HIS A 373 14.76 -7.17 -5.01
CA HIS A 373 16.02 -6.49 -5.32
C HIS A 373 16.19 -5.11 -4.65
N GLN A 374 15.08 -4.43 -4.34
CA GLN A 374 15.11 -3.12 -3.68
C GLN A 374 15.60 -3.20 -2.23
N MET A 375 15.55 -4.37 -1.59
CA MET A 375 16.02 -4.59 -0.22
C MET A 375 17.50 -5.01 -0.15
N ARG A 376 18.28 -4.83 -1.23
CA ARG A 376 19.61 -5.46 -1.36
C ARG A 376 20.73 -4.47 -1.60
N GLY A 377 21.86 -4.75 -0.94
CA GLY A 377 23.15 -4.12 -1.22
C GLY A 377 23.31 -2.68 -0.72
N TRP A 378 22.24 -2.03 -0.25
CA TRP A 378 22.30 -0.62 0.17
C TRP A 378 23.22 -0.37 1.35
N GLN A 379 23.40 -1.35 2.23
CA GLN A 379 24.21 -1.20 3.44
C GLN A 379 25.70 -1.24 3.09
N THR A 380 26.07 -2.09 2.13
CA THR A 380 27.40 -2.10 1.52
C THR A 380 27.67 -0.77 0.81
N ILE A 381 26.75 -0.32 -0.05
CA ILE A 381 26.86 0.99 -0.73
C ILE A 381 27.03 2.12 0.28
N GLY A 382 26.25 2.13 1.37
CA GLY A 382 26.36 3.14 2.42
C GLY A 382 27.71 3.15 3.13
N THR A 383 28.29 1.97 3.36
CA THR A 383 29.59 1.82 4.02
C THR A 383 30.71 2.35 3.13
N GLU A 384 30.79 1.88 1.89
CA GLU A 384 31.80 2.33 0.91
C GLU A 384 31.66 3.83 0.58
N LEU A 385 30.42 4.32 0.47
CA LEU A 385 30.17 5.74 0.26
C LEU A 385 30.63 6.59 1.45
N ALA A 386 30.48 6.10 2.69
CA ALA A 386 30.95 6.82 3.87
C ALA A 386 32.48 6.91 3.92
N GLU A 387 33.18 5.85 3.49
CA GLU A 387 34.64 5.86 3.34
C GLU A 387 35.09 6.84 2.26
N LEU A 388 34.44 6.83 1.09
CA LEU A 388 34.71 7.78 0.01
C LEU A 388 34.45 9.23 0.42
N ALA A 389 33.37 9.47 1.20
CA ALA A 389 33.04 10.80 1.69
C ALA A 389 34.14 11.32 2.65
N LYS A 390 34.59 10.47 3.57
CA LYS A 390 35.72 10.77 4.46
C LYS A 390 37.01 11.05 3.69
N ALA A 391 37.33 10.22 2.70
CA ALA A 391 38.52 10.39 1.86
C ALA A 391 38.51 11.69 1.03
N ASN A 392 37.31 12.17 0.68
CA ASN A 392 37.12 13.40 -0.09
C ASN A 392 36.80 14.64 0.76
N ASN A 393 36.73 14.50 2.10
CA ASN A 393 36.37 15.55 3.04
C ASN A 393 35.04 16.25 2.68
N VAL A 394 33.99 15.45 2.50
CA VAL A 394 32.63 15.91 2.19
C VAL A 394 31.62 15.35 3.19
N ASP A 395 30.70 16.21 3.63
CA ASP A 395 29.66 15.84 4.61
C ASP A 395 28.28 15.61 3.96
N TRP A 396 28.21 15.77 2.64
CA TRP A 396 26.97 15.82 1.88
C TRP A 396 26.98 14.87 0.68
N ILE A 397 25.90 14.10 0.57
CA ILE A 397 25.62 13.18 -0.51
C ILE A 397 24.44 13.71 -1.32
N ALA A 398 24.66 14.01 -2.59
CA ALA A 398 23.63 14.43 -3.53
C ALA A 398 22.99 13.23 -4.24
N THR A 399 21.68 13.29 -4.48
CA THR A 399 20.89 12.28 -5.19
C THR A 399 19.92 12.95 -6.17
N THR A 400 19.39 12.18 -7.13
CA THR A 400 18.46 12.69 -8.17
C THR A 400 17.11 11.97 -8.25
N SER A 401 16.83 11.03 -7.36
CA SER A 401 15.54 10.34 -7.30
C SER A 401 15.07 10.20 -5.86
N TYR A 402 13.75 10.22 -5.63
CA TYR A 402 13.20 10.11 -4.28
C TYR A 402 13.54 8.75 -3.62
N GLY A 403 13.48 7.66 -4.39
CA GLY A 403 13.81 6.32 -3.91
C GLY A 403 15.26 6.20 -3.48
N LEU A 404 16.21 6.70 -4.29
CA LEU A 404 17.62 6.69 -3.92
C LEU A 404 17.90 7.62 -2.73
N THR A 405 17.22 8.76 -2.65
CA THR A 405 17.34 9.67 -1.49
C THR A 405 16.93 8.97 -0.21
N GLY A 406 15.78 8.29 -0.21
CA GLY A 406 15.32 7.50 0.93
C GLY A 406 16.31 6.39 1.31
N GLN A 407 16.80 5.64 0.32
CA GLN A 407 17.76 4.56 0.55
C GLN A 407 19.08 5.07 1.13
N MET A 408 19.66 6.13 0.58
CA MET A 408 20.87 6.75 1.11
C MET A 408 20.65 7.32 2.50
N ALA A 409 19.51 7.98 2.74
CA ALA A 409 19.19 8.53 4.06
C ALA A 409 18.94 7.44 5.12
N ASN A 410 18.59 6.22 4.71
CA ASN A 410 18.52 5.07 5.62
C ASN A 410 19.90 4.41 5.81
N ALA A 411 20.64 4.16 4.73
CA ALA A 411 21.94 3.49 4.78
C ALA A 411 23.02 4.32 5.53
N LEU A 412 22.93 5.66 5.45
CA LEU A 412 23.89 6.59 6.06
C LEU A 412 23.44 7.16 7.41
N LYS A 413 22.30 6.72 7.96
CA LYS A 413 21.70 7.37 9.14
C LYS A 413 22.59 7.41 10.39
N ASN A 414 23.59 6.52 10.47
CA ASN A 414 24.52 6.41 11.59
C ASN A 414 25.93 6.98 11.29
N THR A 415 26.16 7.59 10.12
CA THR A 415 27.49 8.05 9.70
C THR A 415 27.70 9.56 9.89
N GLY A 416 26.63 10.31 10.21
CA GLY A 416 26.66 11.78 10.27
C GLY A 416 26.56 12.47 8.91
N LEU A 417 26.66 11.72 7.80
CA LEU A 417 26.50 12.25 6.45
C LEU A 417 25.06 12.66 6.18
N LYS A 418 24.90 13.78 5.46
CA LYS A 418 23.59 14.31 5.09
C LYS A 418 23.28 14.02 3.64
N VAL A 419 22.03 13.74 3.35
CA VAL A 419 21.56 13.43 1.99
C VAL A 419 20.74 14.59 1.45
N TYR A 420 21.03 14.99 0.22
CA TYR A 420 20.44 16.11 -0.47
C TYR A 420 19.84 15.66 -1.79
N ALA A 421 18.51 15.69 -1.90
CA ALA A 421 17.84 15.52 -3.18
C ALA A 421 17.98 16.82 -4.00
N ILE A 422 18.62 16.72 -5.17
CA ILE A 422 18.75 17.86 -6.10
C ILE A 422 17.37 18.24 -6.66
N PRO A 423 16.60 17.34 -7.31
CA PRO A 423 15.28 17.66 -7.84
C PRO A 423 14.16 17.41 -6.81
N GLU A 424 12.95 17.88 -7.14
CA GLU A 424 11.70 17.58 -6.42
C GLU A 424 11.74 17.98 -4.93
N ARG A 425 12.38 19.12 -4.59
CA ARG A 425 12.58 19.60 -3.22
C ARG A 425 11.29 19.64 -2.37
N MET A 426 10.15 19.89 -3.00
CA MET A 426 8.83 19.89 -2.34
C MET A 426 8.48 18.56 -1.67
N ARG A 427 9.06 17.43 -2.08
CA ARG A 427 8.91 16.12 -1.41
C ARG A 427 9.43 16.12 0.03
N TYR A 428 10.36 17.00 0.34
CA TYR A 428 11.07 17.06 1.61
C TYR A 428 10.72 18.31 2.41
N ALA A 429 9.70 19.08 2.03
CA ALA A 429 9.35 20.36 2.66
C ALA A 429 9.08 20.27 4.19
N MET A 430 8.73 19.09 4.70
CA MET A 430 8.55 18.81 6.13
C MET A 430 9.86 18.78 6.93
N ILE A 431 11.01 18.54 6.30
CA ILE A 431 12.30 18.44 7.00
C ILE A 431 12.79 19.88 7.28
N PRO A 432 13.33 20.20 8.47
CA PRO A 432 13.87 21.53 8.74
C PRO A 432 14.92 21.98 7.72
N GLU A 433 14.87 23.25 7.30
CA GLU A 433 15.74 23.79 6.24
C GLU A 433 17.24 23.64 6.54
N ALA A 434 17.61 23.79 7.82
CA ALA A 434 18.97 23.61 8.31
C ALA A 434 19.55 22.20 8.10
N LEU A 435 18.67 21.20 7.95
CA LEU A 435 19.04 19.80 7.69
C LEU A 435 19.03 19.45 6.20
N GLN A 436 18.50 20.34 5.35
CA GLN A 436 18.34 20.11 3.92
C GLN A 436 19.18 21.02 3.03
N THR A 437 19.92 21.97 3.61
CA THR A 437 20.67 22.96 2.83
C THR A 437 22.16 22.73 2.99
N PRO A 438 22.85 22.27 1.94
CA PRO A 438 24.30 22.18 1.94
C PRO A 438 24.92 23.55 2.19
N LYS A 439 25.86 23.60 3.15
CA LYS A 439 26.66 24.80 3.44
C LYS A 439 27.94 24.87 2.60
N THR A 440 28.25 23.79 1.88
CA THR A 440 29.44 23.62 1.05
C THR A 440 29.03 23.35 -0.39
N SER A 441 29.88 23.74 -1.33
CA SER A 441 29.75 23.41 -2.75
C SER A 441 30.23 22.00 -3.09
N ASN A 442 31.02 21.39 -2.20
CA ASN A 442 31.61 20.07 -2.41
C ASN A 442 30.71 18.97 -1.85
N MET A 443 30.35 18.00 -2.69
CA MET A 443 29.46 16.88 -2.37
C MET A 443 29.85 15.64 -3.17
N LEU A 444 29.43 14.46 -2.74
CA LEU A 444 29.41 13.28 -3.61
C LEU A 444 28.02 13.12 -4.22
N TYR A 445 27.93 13.03 -5.54
CA TYR A 445 26.71 12.66 -6.24
C TYR A 445 26.65 11.16 -6.46
N VAL A 446 25.60 10.55 -5.96
CA VAL A 446 25.36 9.11 -6.04
C VAL A 446 24.17 8.87 -6.96
N THR A 447 24.34 7.98 -7.92
CA THR A 447 23.29 7.61 -8.85
C THR A 447 23.38 6.16 -9.29
N GLU A 448 22.23 5.56 -9.54
CA GLU A 448 22.14 4.33 -10.32
C GLU A 448 22.61 4.63 -11.75
N GLU A 449 23.47 3.78 -12.33
CA GLU A 449 24.04 3.97 -13.69
C GLU A 449 22.96 4.23 -14.75
N ARG A 450 21.88 3.44 -14.71
CA ARG A 450 20.72 3.58 -15.61
C ARG A 450 19.94 4.89 -15.49
N ARG A 451 20.12 5.64 -14.39
CA ARG A 451 19.46 6.92 -14.11
C ARG A 451 20.46 8.06 -13.99
N ASP A 452 21.70 7.85 -14.43
CA ASP A 452 22.76 8.83 -14.33
C ASP A 452 22.37 10.15 -15.03
N ARG A 453 22.42 11.24 -14.26
CA ARG A 453 22.13 12.60 -14.72
C ARG A 453 23.36 13.52 -14.60
N SER A 454 24.57 12.97 -14.45
CA SER A 454 25.81 13.75 -14.27
C SER A 454 26.00 14.84 -15.32
N ASP A 455 25.66 14.57 -16.59
CA ASP A 455 25.75 15.57 -17.66
C ASP A 455 24.88 16.82 -17.41
N ARG A 456 23.69 16.65 -16.82
CA ARG A 456 22.84 17.79 -16.46
C ARG A 456 23.42 18.59 -15.30
N LEU A 457 24.17 17.94 -14.42
CA LEU A 457 24.81 18.59 -13.27
C LEU A 457 25.97 19.49 -13.69
N LYS A 458 26.56 19.31 -14.89
CA LYS A 458 27.59 20.22 -15.44
C LYS A 458 27.08 21.66 -15.63
N ASN A 459 25.76 21.85 -15.70
CA ASN A 459 25.14 23.18 -15.75
C ASN A 459 25.08 23.85 -14.36
N MET A 460 25.20 23.07 -13.28
CA MET A 460 25.08 23.53 -11.89
C MET A 460 26.42 23.54 -11.16
N PHE A 461 27.37 22.72 -11.61
CA PHE A 461 28.68 22.54 -11.00
C PHE A 461 29.79 22.77 -12.04
N ASP A 462 30.90 23.33 -11.60
CA ASP A 462 32.13 23.51 -12.37
C ASP A 462 32.74 22.15 -12.70
N ASP A 463 32.84 21.28 -11.70
CA ASP A 463 33.36 19.94 -11.86
C ASP A 463 32.33 18.88 -11.50
N VAL A 464 32.21 17.88 -12.37
CA VAL A 464 31.43 16.66 -12.17
C VAL A 464 32.31 15.48 -12.58
N VAL A 465 33.08 14.96 -11.63
CA VAL A 465 34.14 13.98 -11.90
C VAL A 465 33.73 12.62 -11.37
N LEU A 466 33.64 11.60 -12.22
CA LEU A 466 33.43 10.23 -11.78
C LEU A 466 34.65 9.77 -10.98
N ILE A 467 34.46 9.37 -9.72
CA ILE A 467 35.55 8.91 -8.87
C ILE A 467 35.51 7.41 -8.60
N GLU A 468 34.32 6.79 -8.62
CA GLU A 468 34.17 5.37 -8.31
C GLU A 468 32.91 4.80 -8.96
N THR A 469 32.91 3.50 -9.25
CA THR A 469 31.71 2.75 -9.65
C THR A 469 31.59 1.48 -8.82
N ILE A 470 30.60 1.46 -7.93
CA ILE A 470 30.39 0.36 -6.99
C ILE A 470 29.27 -0.56 -7.51
N PRO A 471 29.51 -1.87 -7.69
CA PRO A 471 28.44 -2.80 -8.03
C PRO A 471 27.50 -2.99 -6.83
N ARG A 472 26.20 -2.70 -6.99
CA ARG A 472 25.18 -3.06 -6.00
C ARG A 472 24.79 -4.52 -6.21
N GLU A 473 25.26 -5.38 -5.33
CA GLU A 473 25.08 -6.83 -5.46
C GLU A 473 23.96 -7.40 -4.60
N SER A 474 23.34 -8.47 -5.10
CA SER A 474 22.58 -9.42 -4.28
C SER A 474 23.47 -10.63 -4.02
N LYS A 475 23.72 -10.94 -2.75
CA LYS A 475 24.50 -12.12 -2.33
C LYS A 475 23.55 -13.26 -1.98
N GLY A 476 23.46 -14.26 -2.85
CA GLY A 476 22.54 -15.38 -2.70
C GLY A 476 23.19 -16.69 -2.34
N VAL A 477 22.35 -17.67 -1.98
CA VAL A 477 22.80 -19.02 -1.63
C VAL A 477 23.48 -19.71 -2.81
N PHE A 478 22.97 -19.51 -4.03
CA PHE A 478 23.48 -20.15 -5.25
C PHE A 478 24.36 -19.25 -6.12
N GLY A 479 24.81 -18.10 -5.60
CA GLY A 479 25.69 -17.18 -6.31
C GLY A 479 25.41 -15.72 -6.00
N ASN A 480 26.31 -14.85 -6.46
CA ASN A 480 26.16 -13.40 -6.37
C ASN A 480 25.77 -12.85 -7.73
N THR A 481 24.97 -11.78 -7.74
CA THR A 481 24.61 -11.11 -8.98
C THR A 481 24.59 -9.60 -8.77
N THR A 482 25.26 -8.88 -9.64
CA THR A 482 25.17 -7.42 -9.71
C THR A 482 23.75 -7.04 -10.15
N ILE A 483 23.05 -6.31 -9.29
CA ILE A 483 21.71 -5.78 -9.58
C ILE A 483 21.85 -4.59 -10.53
N GLU A 484 22.72 -3.65 -10.19
CA GLU A 484 23.10 -2.51 -11.03
C GLU A 484 24.37 -1.86 -10.48
N ASN A 485 25.07 -1.08 -11.30
CA ASN A 485 26.18 -0.27 -10.82
C ASN A 485 25.69 1.06 -10.25
N ILE A 486 26.34 1.49 -9.17
CA ILE A 486 26.17 2.79 -8.55
C ILE A 486 27.38 3.63 -8.90
N ARG A 487 27.16 4.74 -9.60
CA ARG A 487 28.22 5.68 -10.00
C ARG A 487 28.31 6.79 -8.97
N ILE A 488 29.53 7.11 -8.57
CA ILE A 488 29.83 8.14 -7.58
C ILE A 488 30.67 9.21 -8.24
N TYR A 489 30.15 10.42 -8.24
CA TYR A 489 30.81 11.61 -8.76
C TYR A 489 31.21 12.54 -7.63
N LYS A 490 32.35 13.20 -7.74
CA LYS A 490 32.68 14.37 -6.95
C LYS A 490 32.13 15.60 -7.65
N LEU A 491 31.36 16.40 -6.91
CA LEU A 491 30.84 17.69 -7.34
C LEU A 491 31.64 18.81 -6.66
N SER A 492 32.06 19.82 -7.42
CA SER A 492 32.66 21.05 -6.89
C SER A 492 32.31 22.29 -7.73
N GLY A 493 32.41 23.46 -7.12
CA GLY A 493 32.19 24.76 -7.76
C GLY A 493 30.74 25.00 -8.18
N VAL A 494 29.89 25.50 -7.27
CA VAL A 494 28.46 25.71 -7.57
C VAL A 494 28.27 26.94 -8.47
N LYS A 495 27.78 26.73 -9.70
CA LYS A 495 27.50 27.78 -10.70
C LYS A 495 26.18 28.53 -10.45
N LEU A 496 25.18 27.81 -9.92
CA LEU A 496 23.83 28.32 -9.67
C LEU A 496 23.39 27.98 -8.25
N PRO A 497 22.62 28.85 -7.56
CA PRO A 497 22.11 28.54 -6.23
C PRO A 497 21.38 27.19 -6.25
N LEU A 498 21.75 26.26 -5.36
CA LEU A 498 21.18 24.90 -5.32
C LEU A 498 19.64 24.85 -5.14
N LYS A 499 19.01 25.97 -4.75
CA LYS A 499 17.55 26.15 -4.62
C LYS A 499 16.83 26.46 -5.94
N SER A 500 17.56 26.69 -7.03
CA SER A 500 16.99 27.20 -8.30
C SER A 500 16.57 26.10 -9.29
N TYR A 501 16.45 24.85 -8.84
CA TYR A 501 16.14 23.67 -9.68
C TYR A 501 14.95 22.85 -9.15
#